data_AF-A0AAV9J9Z0-F1
#
_entry.id   AF-A0AAV9J9Z0-F1
#
_cell.length_a   1.000
_cell.length_b   1.000
_cell.length_c   1.000
_cell.angle_alpha   90.00
_cell.angle_beta   90.00
_cell.angle_gamma   90.00
#
_symmetry.space_group_name_H-M   'P 1'
#
loop_
_entity.id
_entity.type
_entity.pdbx_description
1 polymer ?
#
loop_
_entity_poly.entity_id
_entity_poly.type
_entity_poly.pdbx_seq_one_letter_code
_entity_poly.pdbx_strand_id
1 'polypeptide(L)'
;MVRTRHAAAQAAQNASAHQGPHVPAITLAAPTSTTTSVSHPNTSIFRFLELSAELRNRIYLYAVLGSTGSNPLNLSNFKELAITAVSQQVRTESLPVMFAECTFDILVGSDLWARRQIRVKNDPRPQFRWNDQSKAGTLGVKRSVMKLIRTSKSAAVFRHVNFNICPAESVHRMRYLSHQHSEDVVAATLSLVYGSRELTTDVLKGLEPTVRRPWYPGPDFESVDLIVAVSDAAAVAKELAERDGFLGFTIKDLDRIAKGFRFIA
;
A
#
# COMPACT_ATOMS: atom_id res chain seq x y z
N MET A 1 23.04 32.18 0.12
CA MET A 1 23.49 31.75 -1.21
C MET A 1 24.56 30.68 -1.02
N VAL A 2 24.15 29.42 -0.84
CA VAL A 2 25.06 28.28 -0.63
C VAL A 2 24.49 27.10 -1.41
N ARG A 3 25.31 26.58 -2.32
CA ARG A 3 25.01 25.44 -3.19
C ARG A 3 25.30 24.15 -2.45
N THR A 4 24.36 23.20 -2.47
CA THR A 4 24.65 21.80 -2.17
C THR A 4 23.84 20.91 -3.12
N ARG A 5 24.42 20.66 -4.30
CA ARG A 5 24.04 19.57 -5.21
C ARG A 5 25.30 18.72 -5.36
N HIS A 6 25.39 17.58 -4.68
CA HIS A 6 26.29 16.47 -5.03
C HIS A 6 26.01 15.28 -4.10
N ALA A 7 25.05 14.43 -4.48
CA ALA A 7 24.92 13.05 -4.00
C ALA A 7 23.82 12.32 -4.79
N ALA A 8 23.98 12.15 -6.11
CA ALA A 8 23.05 11.35 -6.92
C ALA A 8 23.66 10.83 -8.24
N ALA A 9 24.96 10.57 -8.29
CA ALA A 9 25.61 10.09 -9.52
C ALA A 9 26.80 9.18 -9.20
N GLN A 10 26.54 7.97 -8.67
CA GLN A 10 27.55 6.91 -8.57
C GLN A 10 26.94 5.51 -8.31
N ALA A 11 25.90 5.13 -9.05
CA ALA A 11 25.29 3.79 -8.94
C ALA A 11 24.99 3.12 -10.29
N ALA A 12 25.68 3.50 -11.37
CA ALA A 12 25.36 3.00 -12.73
C ALA A 12 26.57 2.54 -13.55
N GLN A 13 27.64 2.06 -12.92
CA GLN A 13 28.78 1.44 -13.62
C GLN A 13 29.31 0.29 -12.79
N ASN A 14 28.73 -0.90 -12.96
CA ASN A 14 29.37 -2.22 -12.74
C ASN A 14 28.37 -3.34 -13.09
N ALA A 15 28.18 -3.56 -14.38
CA ALA A 15 27.56 -4.79 -14.89
C ALA A 15 28.26 -5.14 -16.21
N SER A 16 29.45 -5.73 -16.10
CA SER A 16 30.20 -6.31 -17.21
C SER A 16 30.61 -7.73 -16.84
N ALA A 17 30.37 -8.64 -17.78
CA ALA A 17 31.00 -9.95 -17.97
C ALA A 17 30.84 -11.02 -16.87
N HIS A 18 29.79 -11.83 -17.02
CA HIS A 18 29.86 -13.25 -16.66
C HIS A 18 29.41 -14.11 -17.85
N GLN A 19 30.41 -14.69 -18.52
CA GLN A 19 30.26 -15.78 -19.48
C GLN A 19 30.29 -17.12 -18.73
N GLY A 20 29.37 -18.01 -19.10
CA GLY A 20 29.48 -19.44 -18.86
C GLY A 20 28.10 -20.14 -18.87
N PRO A 21 28.03 -21.47 -19.03
CA PRO A 21 28.88 -22.39 -19.77
C PRO A 21 28.15 -23.05 -20.97
N HIS A 22 28.95 -23.61 -21.88
CA HIS A 22 28.52 -24.39 -23.04
C HIS A 22 27.67 -25.62 -22.65
N VAL A 23 26.48 -25.75 -23.26
CA VAL A 23 25.64 -26.96 -23.18
C VAL A 23 26.03 -27.89 -24.33
N PRO A 24 26.32 -29.19 -24.09
CA PRO A 24 26.64 -30.13 -25.14
C PRO A 24 25.39 -30.52 -25.96
N ALA A 25 25.59 -30.65 -27.27
CA ALA A 25 24.58 -31.03 -28.23
C ALA A 25 24.12 -32.49 -28.00
N ILE A 26 22.81 -32.67 -27.83
CA ILE A 26 22.16 -33.99 -27.75
C ILE A 26 21.90 -34.48 -29.17
N THR A 27 22.55 -35.59 -29.54
CA THR A 27 22.37 -36.29 -30.81
C THR A 27 21.00 -36.96 -30.86
N LEU A 28 20.17 -36.61 -31.84
CA LEU A 28 18.91 -37.29 -32.14
C LEU A 28 19.17 -38.66 -32.77
N ALA A 29 18.72 -39.73 -32.10
CA ALA A 29 18.52 -41.04 -32.72
C ALA A 29 17.10 -41.13 -33.32
N ALA A 30 17.00 -41.77 -34.48
CA ALA A 30 15.78 -41.93 -35.26
C ALA A 30 14.71 -42.79 -34.55
N PRO A 31 13.41 -42.49 -34.70
CA PRO A 31 12.36 -43.30 -34.12
C PRO A 31 12.03 -44.53 -35.00
N THR A 32 12.09 -45.70 -34.38
CA THR A 32 11.57 -46.97 -34.91
C THR A 32 10.05 -46.99 -34.76
N SER A 33 9.35 -47.13 -35.88
CA SER A 33 7.90 -47.24 -35.96
C SER A 33 7.39 -48.49 -35.24
N THR A 34 6.87 -48.32 -34.02
CA THR A 34 6.13 -49.36 -33.30
C THR A 34 4.67 -48.96 -33.25
N THR A 35 3.82 -49.80 -33.83
CA THR A 35 2.37 -49.61 -33.98
C THR A 35 1.68 -49.75 -32.62
N THR A 36 1.48 -48.63 -31.93
CA THR A 36 0.75 -48.57 -30.66
C THR A 36 -0.74 -48.32 -30.90
N SER A 37 -1.57 -49.14 -30.26
CA SER A 37 -3.02 -49.01 -30.17
C SER A 37 -3.42 -47.58 -29.78
N VAL A 38 -4.40 -47.02 -30.49
CA VAL A 38 -5.01 -45.70 -30.24
C VAL A 38 -5.80 -45.73 -28.93
N SER A 39 -5.11 -45.71 -27.80
CA SER A 39 -5.69 -45.32 -26.52
C SER A 39 -6.04 -43.83 -26.64
N HIS A 40 -7.31 -43.47 -26.49
CA HIS A 40 -7.69 -42.07 -26.39
C HIS A 40 -6.80 -41.40 -25.33
N PRO A 41 -6.13 -40.28 -25.65
CA PRO A 41 -5.37 -39.56 -24.64
C PRO A 41 -6.38 -39.17 -23.56
N ASN A 42 -6.28 -39.82 -22.40
CA ASN A 42 -6.99 -39.40 -21.19
C ASN A 42 -6.46 -38.00 -20.90
N THR A 43 -7.13 -36.99 -21.44
CA THR A 43 -6.89 -35.59 -21.14
C THR A 43 -7.32 -35.40 -19.70
N SER A 44 -6.40 -35.64 -18.77
CA SER A 44 -6.65 -35.41 -17.36
C SER A 44 -6.99 -33.94 -17.20
N ILE A 45 -8.26 -33.64 -16.95
CA ILE A 45 -8.71 -32.28 -16.70
C ILE A 45 -8.06 -31.84 -15.38
N PHE A 46 -7.11 -30.91 -15.48
CA PHE A 46 -6.48 -30.33 -14.32
C PHE A 46 -7.49 -29.50 -13.53
N ARG A 47 -7.83 -29.95 -12.32
CA ARG A 47 -8.74 -29.22 -11.44
C ARG A 47 -7.95 -28.39 -10.45
N PHE A 48 -7.97 -27.07 -10.64
CA PHE A 48 -7.26 -26.14 -9.77
C PHE A 48 -7.58 -26.33 -8.26
N LEU A 49 -8.83 -26.65 -7.92
CA LEU A 49 -9.25 -26.87 -6.53
C LEU A 49 -8.79 -28.21 -5.94
N GLU A 50 -8.31 -29.15 -6.75
CA GLU A 50 -7.71 -30.42 -6.28
C GLU A 50 -6.22 -30.24 -5.90
N LEU A 51 -5.62 -29.09 -6.20
CA LEU A 51 -4.29 -28.76 -5.70
C LEU A 51 -4.29 -28.67 -4.18
N SER A 52 -3.13 -28.91 -3.55
CA SER A 52 -2.98 -28.63 -2.12
C SER A 52 -3.17 -27.14 -1.82
N ALA A 53 -3.65 -26.81 -0.63
CA ALA A 53 -3.85 -25.42 -0.20
C ALA A 53 -2.55 -24.58 -0.30
N GLU A 54 -1.39 -25.20 -0.05
CA GLU A 54 -0.10 -24.54 -0.20
C GLU A 54 0.17 -24.12 -1.65
N LEU A 55 -0.06 -25.02 -2.62
CA LEU A 55 0.11 -24.70 -4.03
C LEU A 55 -0.88 -23.63 -4.49
N ARG A 56 -2.13 -23.70 -4.04
CA ARG A 56 -3.13 -22.66 -4.33
C ARG A 56 -2.71 -21.30 -3.78
N ASN A 57 -2.22 -21.24 -2.53
CA ASN A 57 -1.69 -20.01 -1.93
C ASN A 57 -0.52 -19.42 -2.73
N ARG A 58 0.42 -20.26 -3.21
CA ARG A 58 1.50 -19.79 -4.08
C ARG A 58 0.96 -19.22 -5.39
N ILE A 59 -0.03 -19.87 -6.01
CA ILE A 59 -0.67 -19.37 -7.23
C ILE A 59 -1.38 -18.04 -6.97
N TYR A 60 -2.09 -17.90 -5.84
CA TYR A 60 -2.71 -16.63 -5.44
C TYR A 60 -1.67 -15.54 -5.27
N LEU A 61 -0.56 -15.82 -4.58
CA LEU A 61 0.54 -14.87 -4.41
C LEU A 61 1.08 -14.39 -5.77
N TYR A 62 1.38 -15.32 -6.68
CA TYR A 62 1.83 -14.97 -8.03
C TYR A 62 0.80 -14.13 -8.80
N ALA A 63 -0.49 -14.49 -8.74
CA ALA A 63 -1.53 -13.75 -9.43
C ALA A 63 -1.72 -12.33 -8.85
N VAL A 64 -1.62 -12.20 -7.52
CA VAL A 64 -1.77 -10.93 -6.80
C VAL A 64 -0.58 -10.00 -7.09
N LEU A 65 0.64 -10.50 -6.89
CA LEU A 65 1.87 -9.73 -7.13
C LEU A 65 2.06 -9.42 -8.61
N GLY A 66 1.75 -10.35 -9.50
CA GLY A 66 1.82 -10.14 -10.95
C GLY A 66 0.84 -9.09 -11.46
N SER A 67 -0.34 -8.95 -10.83
CA SER A 67 -1.35 -7.97 -11.23
C SER A 67 -1.06 -6.55 -10.74
N THR A 68 -0.39 -6.44 -9.59
CA THR A 68 -0.12 -5.16 -8.92
C THR A 68 1.26 -4.60 -9.25
N GLY A 69 2.21 -5.47 -9.59
CA GLY A 69 3.61 -5.09 -9.78
C GLY A 69 4.17 -4.45 -8.51
N SER A 70 4.95 -3.38 -8.68
CA SER A 70 5.45 -2.57 -7.57
C SER A 70 4.48 -1.46 -7.14
N ASN A 71 3.29 -1.38 -7.72
CA ASN A 71 2.37 -0.26 -7.48
C ASN A 71 1.45 -0.57 -6.29
N PRO A 72 1.43 0.29 -5.25
CA PRO A 72 0.51 0.13 -4.14
C PRO A 72 -0.96 0.15 -4.57
N LEU A 73 -1.78 -0.69 -3.92
CA LEU A 73 -3.22 -0.71 -4.09
C LEU A 73 -3.86 0.44 -3.30
N ASN A 74 -4.61 1.30 -3.98
CA ASN A 74 -5.35 2.36 -3.32
C ASN A 74 -6.55 1.78 -2.53
N LEU A 75 -6.46 1.76 -1.20
CA LEU A 75 -7.50 1.24 -0.32
C LEU A 75 -8.75 2.13 -0.32
N SER A 76 -8.60 3.44 -0.55
CA SER A 76 -9.73 4.38 -0.62
C SER A 76 -10.74 4.03 -1.71
N ASN A 77 -10.24 3.50 -2.82
CA ASN A 77 -11.03 3.05 -3.96
C ASN A 77 -10.70 1.61 -4.35
N PHE A 78 -10.52 0.75 -3.34
CA PHE A 78 -10.14 -0.64 -3.55
C PHE A 78 -11.10 -1.34 -4.51
N LYS A 79 -10.50 -1.97 -5.53
CA LYS A 79 -11.17 -2.88 -6.45
C LYS A 79 -10.57 -4.26 -6.26
N GLU A 80 -11.45 -5.24 -6.11
CA GLU A 80 -11.05 -6.64 -6.06
C GLU A 80 -10.33 -7.05 -7.35
N LEU A 81 -9.27 -7.85 -7.21
CA LEU A 81 -8.51 -8.37 -8.36
C LEU A 81 -9.33 -9.43 -9.10
N ALA A 82 -9.08 -9.60 -10.40
CA ALA A 82 -9.84 -10.53 -11.24
C ALA A 82 -9.89 -11.96 -10.68
N ILE A 83 -8.82 -12.42 -10.02
CA ILE A 83 -8.76 -13.76 -9.43
C ILE A 83 -9.83 -13.98 -8.35
N THR A 84 -10.22 -12.96 -7.60
CA THR A 84 -11.25 -13.09 -6.56
C THR A 84 -12.66 -13.18 -7.13
N ALA A 85 -12.83 -12.94 -8.44
CA ALA A 85 -14.13 -13.03 -9.12
C ALA A 85 -14.42 -14.43 -9.68
N VAL A 86 -13.45 -15.36 -9.63
CA VAL A 86 -13.56 -16.69 -10.26
C VAL A 86 -14.60 -17.58 -9.57
N SER A 87 -14.54 -17.70 -8.24
CA SER A 87 -15.50 -18.45 -7.44
C SER A 87 -15.49 -17.98 -5.99
N GLN A 88 -16.53 -18.30 -5.23
CA GLN A 88 -16.60 -17.96 -3.81
C GLN A 88 -15.45 -18.59 -3.00
N GLN A 89 -15.10 -19.84 -3.29
CA GLN A 89 -13.98 -20.52 -2.63
C GLN A 89 -12.64 -19.84 -2.95
N VAL A 90 -12.38 -19.57 -4.23
CA VAL A 90 -11.14 -18.87 -4.64
C VAL A 90 -11.08 -17.49 -3.99
N ARG A 91 -12.20 -16.77 -3.91
CA ARG A 91 -12.29 -15.48 -3.22
C ARG A 91 -11.93 -15.59 -1.74
N THR A 92 -12.47 -16.57 -1.03
CA THR A 92 -12.20 -16.76 0.40
C THR A 92 -10.76 -17.13 0.70
N GLU A 93 -10.09 -17.83 -0.21
CA GLU A 93 -8.68 -18.23 -0.05
C GLU A 93 -7.69 -17.16 -0.52
N SER A 94 -8.03 -16.39 -1.57
CA SER A 94 -7.12 -15.40 -2.17
C SER A 94 -7.18 -14.00 -1.55
N LEU A 95 -8.34 -13.56 -1.03
CA LEU A 95 -8.44 -12.25 -0.36
C LEU A 95 -7.48 -12.10 0.84
N PRO A 96 -7.31 -13.09 1.72
CA PRO A 96 -6.39 -12.98 2.85
C PRO A 96 -4.93 -12.85 2.39
N VAL A 97 -4.54 -13.61 1.36
CA VAL A 97 -3.22 -13.49 0.73
C VAL A 97 -3.03 -12.08 0.16
N MET A 98 -4.05 -11.54 -0.50
CA MET A 98 -3.99 -10.18 -1.05
C MET A 98 -3.83 -9.11 0.03
N PHE A 99 -4.62 -9.16 1.11
CA PHE A 99 -4.50 -8.17 2.18
C PHE A 99 -3.15 -8.26 2.90
N ALA A 100 -2.62 -9.47 3.08
CA ALA A 100 -1.37 -9.68 3.79
C ALA A 100 -0.14 -9.30 2.96
N GLU A 101 -0.15 -9.55 1.65
CA GLU A 101 1.06 -9.50 0.81
C GLU A 101 1.12 -8.27 -0.11
N CYS A 102 -0.01 -7.60 -0.37
CA CYS A 102 0.01 -6.33 -1.12
C CYS A 102 0.37 -5.14 -0.25
N THR A 103 0.99 -4.14 -0.88
CA THR A 103 1.11 -2.79 -0.31
C THR A 103 -0.17 -2.00 -0.55
N PHE A 104 -0.70 -1.38 0.49
CA PHE A 104 -1.92 -0.56 0.42
C PHE A 104 -1.64 0.90 0.73
N ASP A 105 -2.08 1.78 -0.15
CA ASP A 105 -2.09 3.22 0.07
C ASP A 105 -3.43 3.65 0.68
N ILE A 106 -3.35 4.40 1.77
CA ILE A 106 -4.50 4.89 2.54
C ILE A 106 -4.37 6.39 2.70
N LEU A 107 -5.38 7.14 2.26
CA LEU A 107 -5.46 8.56 2.57
C LEU A 107 -5.90 8.76 4.02
N VAL A 108 -5.22 9.63 4.75
CA VAL A 108 -5.60 10.03 6.11
C VAL A 108 -5.63 11.54 6.24
N GLY A 109 -6.65 12.05 6.94
CA GLY A 109 -6.79 13.46 7.23
C GLY A 109 -6.03 13.87 8.48
N SER A 110 -5.34 14.99 8.42
CA SER A 110 -4.74 15.62 9.59
C SER A 110 -5.12 17.10 9.66
N ASP A 111 -5.24 17.62 10.87
CA ASP A 111 -5.54 19.02 11.20
C ASP A 111 -4.28 19.88 11.33
N LEU A 112 -3.19 19.50 10.63
CA LEU A 112 -1.93 20.25 10.54
C LEU A 112 -2.15 21.75 10.26
N TRP A 113 -3.13 22.10 9.42
CA TRP A 113 -3.42 23.51 9.11
C TRP A 113 -4.08 24.26 10.26
N ALA A 114 -4.99 23.62 10.99
CA ALA A 114 -5.58 24.23 12.18
C ALA A 114 -4.48 24.59 13.18
N ARG A 115 -3.53 23.67 13.39
CA ARG A 115 -2.42 23.87 14.32
C ARG A 115 -1.45 24.96 13.86
N ARG A 116 -1.14 25.01 12.57
CA ARG A 116 -0.38 26.11 11.99
C ARG A 116 -1.05 27.46 12.22
N GLN A 117 -2.35 27.57 11.98
CA GLN A 117 -3.09 28.84 12.16
C GLN A 117 -3.06 29.33 13.60
N ILE A 118 -3.06 28.43 14.58
CA ILE A 118 -2.91 28.79 16.00
C ILE A 118 -1.51 29.38 16.28
N ARG A 119 -0.46 28.83 15.66
CA ARG A 119 0.93 29.28 15.87
C ARG A 119 1.28 30.55 15.09
N VAL A 120 0.85 30.64 13.83
CA VAL A 120 1.17 31.74 12.93
C VAL A 120 0.11 32.82 13.07
N LYS A 121 0.41 33.83 13.90
CA LYS A 121 -0.42 35.02 14.04
C LYS A 121 -0.57 35.70 12.67
N ASN A 122 -1.81 35.95 12.24
CA ASN A 122 -2.17 36.52 10.93
C ASN A 122 -1.88 35.61 9.71
N ASP A 123 -2.02 34.28 9.83
CA ASP A 123 -1.99 33.43 8.63
C ASP A 123 -3.06 33.89 7.61
N PRO A 124 -2.68 34.30 6.39
CA PRO A 124 -3.60 34.84 5.40
C PRO A 124 -4.50 33.78 4.76
N ARG A 125 -4.28 32.49 5.05
CA ARG A 125 -5.08 31.39 4.51
C ARG A 125 -6.49 31.37 5.13
N PRO A 126 -7.50 30.87 4.40
CA PRO A 126 -8.86 30.79 4.93
C PRO A 126 -8.88 30.04 6.27
N GLN A 127 -9.59 30.60 7.24
CA GLN A 127 -9.69 30.03 8.58
C GLN A 127 -10.21 28.59 8.49
N PHE A 128 -9.48 27.69 9.15
CA PHE A 128 -9.85 26.31 9.30
C PHE A 128 -11.26 26.24 9.90
N ARG A 129 -12.18 25.58 9.21
CA ARG A 129 -13.56 25.47 9.70
C ARG A 129 -13.59 24.43 10.81
N TRP A 130 -14.31 24.71 11.88
CA TRP A 130 -14.49 23.78 13.00
C TRP A 130 -14.94 22.37 12.55
N ASN A 131 -15.71 22.30 11.46
CA ASN A 131 -16.15 21.04 10.88
C ASN A 131 -15.01 20.14 10.34
N ASP A 132 -13.83 20.70 10.03
CA ASP A 132 -12.71 19.94 9.49
C ASP A 132 -11.94 19.19 10.57
N GLN A 133 -12.01 19.62 11.84
CA GLN A 133 -11.47 18.85 12.99
C GLN A 133 -12.13 17.48 13.12
N SER A 134 -13.43 17.38 12.81
CA SER A 134 -14.16 16.11 12.85
C SER A 134 -13.70 15.11 11.79
N LYS A 135 -12.99 15.58 10.75
CA LYS A 135 -12.44 14.76 9.67
C LYS A 135 -10.98 14.39 9.90
N ALA A 136 -10.29 15.06 10.83
CA ALA A 136 -8.94 14.70 11.22
C ALA A 136 -8.93 13.33 11.88
N GLY A 137 -7.90 12.55 11.57
CA GLY A 137 -7.76 11.17 11.99
C GLY A 137 -8.77 10.20 11.39
N THR A 138 -9.43 10.56 10.29
CA THR A 138 -10.33 9.65 9.57
C THR A 138 -9.62 8.96 8.43
N LEU A 139 -9.91 7.67 8.27
CA LEU A 139 -9.52 6.90 7.10
C LEU A 139 -10.32 7.39 5.88
N GLY A 140 -9.64 7.76 4.81
CA GLY A 140 -10.22 8.14 3.53
C GLY A 140 -10.83 6.96 2.76
N VAL A 141 -11.38 5.95 3.43
CA VAL A 141 -11.88 4.72 2.82
C VAL A 141 -13.38 4.82 2.51
N LYS A 142 -13.79 4.42 1.30
CA LYS A 142 -15.22 4.38 0.94
C LYS A 142 -15.98 3.40 1.81
N ARG A 143 -17.23 3.73 2.16
CA ARG A 143 -18.10 2.88 2.98
C ARG A 143 -18.31 1.49 2.37
N SER A 144 -18.39 1.38 1.04
CA SER A 144 -18.50 0.10 0.33
C SER A 144 -17.25 -0.78 0.54
N VAL A 145 -16.06 -0.20 0.46
CA VAL A 145 -14.79 -0.89 0.74
C VAL A 145 -14.71 -1.30 2.21
N MET A 146 -15.09 -0.42 3.15
CA MET A 146 -15.15 -0.78 4.57
C MET A 146 -16.11 -1.96 4.82
N LYS A 147 -17.26 -2.00 4.14
CA LYS A 147 -18.21 -3.10 4.23
C LYS A 147 -17.57 -4.40 3.71
N LEU A 148 -16.88 -4.34 2.58
CA LEU A 148 -16.17 -5.48 1.99
C LEU A 148 -15.10 -6.04 2.94
N ILE A 149 -14.24 -5.18 3.47
CA ILE A 149 -13.18 -5.57 4.41
C ILE A 149 -13.78 -6.22 5.67
N ARG A 150 -14.87 -5.64 6.21
CA ARG A 150 -15.57 -6.20 7.38
C ARG A 150 -16.20 -7.56 7.09
N THR A 151 -16.71 -7.81 5.88
CA THR A 151 -17.23 -9.13 5.50
C THR A 151 -16.15 -10.20 5.45
N SER A 152 -14.89 -9.83 5.21
CA SER A 152 -13.73 -10.72 5.28
C SER A 152 -13.29 -11.06 6.71
N LYS A 153 -13.92 -10.48 7.75
CA LYS A 153 -13.67 -10.74 9.18
C LYS A 153 -12.17 -10.69 9.54
N SER A 154 -11.65 -11.73 10.20
CA SER A 154 -10.25 -11.86 10.63
C SER A 154 -9.28 -12.10 9.47
N ALA A 155 -9.77 -12.29 8.26
CA ALA A 155 -8.94 -12.60 7.10
C ALA A 155 -8.36 -11.32 6.43
N ALA A 156 -8.90 -10.14 6.74
CA ALA A 156 -8.36 -8.88 6.25
C ALA A 156 -7.30 -8.31 7.20
N VAL A 157 -6.08 -8.81 7.05
CA VAL A 157 -4.89 -8.41 7.80
C VAL A 157 -3.94 -7.72 6.84
N PHE A 158 -3.53 -6.49 7.16
CA PHE A 158 -2.67 -5.65 6.34
C PHE A 158 -1.25 -5.62 6.92
N ARG A 159 -0.24 -6.00 6.14
CA ARG A 159 1.17 -5.97 6.60
C ARG A 159 1.99 -4.85 5.97
N HIS A 160 1.61 -4.38 4.79
CA HIS A 160 2.31 -3.34 4.06
C HIS A 160 1.34 -2.18 3.81
N VAL A 161 1.49 -1.09 4.56
CA VAL A 161 0.54 0.03 4.52
C VAL A 161 1.27 1.36 4.45
N ASN A 162 0.85 2.20 3.52
CA ASN A 162 1.30 3.58 3.40
C ASN A 162 0.16 4.52 3.78
N PHE A 163 0.36 5.32 4.81
CA PHE A 163 -0.56 6.40 5.18
C PHE A 163 -0.14 7.67 4.46
N ASN A 164 -0.89 8.04 3.43
CA ASN A 164 -0.74 9.27 2.66
C ASN A 164 -1.48 10.40 3.39
N ILE A 165 -0.72 11.22 4.11
CA ILE A 165 -1.23 12.25 5.01
C ILE A 165 -1.63 13.47 4.20
N CYS A 166 -2.87 13.91 4.33
CA CYS A 166 -3.38 15.10 3.67
C CYS A 166 -4.19 15.97 4.64
N PRO A 167 -4.47 17.23 4.29
CA PRO A 167 -5.35 18.10 5.07
C PRO A 167 -6.74 17.47 5.23
N ALA A 168 -7.32 17.58 6.44
CA ALA A 168 -8.58 16.92 6.81
C ALA A 168 -9.77 17.26 5.87
N GLU A 169 -9.84 18.49 5.37
CA GLU A 169 -10.84 18.93 4.39
C GLU A 169 -10.71 18.21 3.04
N SER A 170 -9.51 17.75 2.70
CA SER A 170 -9.20 17.15 1.41
C SER A 170 -9.59 15.68 1.35
N VAL A 171 -9.53 14.93 2.47
CA VAL A 171 -9.78 13.48 2.55
C VAL A 171 -11.04 13.06 1.79
N HIS A 172 -12.15 13.77 2.01
CA HIS A 172 -13.43 13.41 1.41
C HIS A 172 -13.46 13.62 -0.10
N ARG A 173 -12.77 14.65 -0.60
CA ARG A 173 -12.64 14.89 -2.04
C ARG A 173 -11.68 13.85 -2.64
N MET A 174 -10.56 13.63 -1.98
CA MET A 174 -9.47 12.79 -2.46
C MET A 174 -9.85 11.31 -2.57
N ARG A 175 -10.75 10.80 -1.71
CA ARG A 175 -11.21 9.40 -1.78
C ARG A 175 -11.90 9.02 -3.11
N TYR A 176 -12.31 10.01 -3.90
CA TYR A 176 -12.97 9.79 -5.20
C TYR A 176 -12.03 10.01 -6.39
N LEU A 177 -10.87 10.63 -6.17
CA LEU A 177 -9.94 10.93 -7.23
C LEU A 177 -8.98 9.76 -7.46
N SER A 178 -8.42 9.69 -8.67
CA SER A 178 -7.34 8.74 -8.95
C SER A 178 -6.08 9.12 -8.17
N HIS A 179 -5.22 8.14 -7.92
CA HIS A 179 -3.97 8.29 -7.16
C HIS A 179 -3.08 9.43 -7.71
N GLN A 180 -3.02 9.60 -9.03
CA GLN A 180 -2.28 10.68 -9.70
C GLN A 180 -2.68 12.10 -9.25
N HIS A 181 -3.94 12.32 -8.86
CA HIS A 181 -4.37 13.63 -8.38
C HIS A 181 -4.08 13.84 -6.90
N SER A 182 -3.65 12.79 -6.19
CA SER A 182 -3.39 12.84 -4.75
C SER A 182 -2.01 13.31 -4.37
N GLU A 183 -1.02 13.11 -5.25
CA GLU A 183 0.37 13.52 -5.00
C GLU A 183 0.49 15.01 -4.70
N ASP A 184 -0.31 15.86 -5.37
CA ASP A 184 -0.35 17.32 -5.16
C ASP A 184 -0.78 17.75 -3.75
N VAL A 185 -1.41 16.87 -2.98
CA VAL A 185 -2.08 17.18 -1.71
C VAL A 185 -1.49 16.40 -0.53
N VAL A 186 -0.61 15.44 -0.79
CA VAL A 186 0.03 14.61 0.23
C VAL A 186 1.19 15.38 0.87
N ALA A 187 1.09 15.58 2.18
CA ALA A 187 2.11 16.21 3.01
C ALA A 187 3.32 15.30 3.23
N ALA A 188 3.04 14.04 3.56
CA ALA A 188 4.01 12.98 3.76
C ALA A 188 3.32 11.62 3.74
N THR A 189 4.14 10.59 3.65
CA THR A 189 3.73 9.20 3.73
C THR A 189 4.43 8.53 4.90
N LEU A 190 3.64 7.94 5.80
CA LEU A 190 4.15 6.99 6.81
C LEU A 190 3.99 5.58 6.24
N SER A 191 5.10 4.91 5.94
CA SER A 191 5.12 3.51 5.51
C SER A 191 5.29 2.61 6.73
N LEU A 192 4.42 1.62 6.86
CA LEU A 192 4.43 0.58 7.86
C LEU A 192 4.60 -0.76 7.16
N VAL A 193 5.67 -1.48 7.48
CA VAL A 193 5.92 -2.81 6.95
C VAL A 193 6.13 -3.77 8.10
N TYR A 194 5.23 -4.75 8.21
CA TYR A 194 5.32 -5.82 9.21
C TYR A 194 5.75 -7.13 8.54
N GLY A 195 6.98 -7.55 8.82
CA GLY A 195 7.56 -8.78 8.28
C GLY A 195 8.51 -9.40 9.29
N SER A 196 8.73 -10.72 9.24
CA SER A 196 9.65 -11.41 10.16
C SER A 196 9.46 -11.11 11.66
N ARG A 197 8.23 -10.74 12.06
CA ARG A 197 7.84 -10.29 13.41
C ARG A 197 8.40 -8.92 13.84
N GLU A 198 8.89 -8.14 12.91
CA GLU A 198 9.38 -6.78 13.13
C GLU A 198 8.50 -5.79 12.37
N LEU A 199 8.20 -4.65 13.01
CA LEU A 199 7.56 -3.52 12.36
C LEU A 199 8.62 -2.49 12.00
N THR A 200 8.81 -2.26 10.70
CA THR A 200 9.60 -1.12 10.22
C THR A 200 8.68 0.05 9.91
N THR A 201 9.19 1.26 10.20
CA THR A 201 8.47 2.51 9.99
C THR A 201 9.35 3.48 9.23
N ASP A 202 8.91 3.91 8.06
CA ASP A 202 9.62 4.89 7.25
C ASP A 202 8.74 6.11 6.99
N VAL A 203 9.35 7.29 7.02
CA VAL A 203 8.67 8.55 6.77
C VAL A 203 9.23 9.16 5.49
N LEU A 204 8.44 9.12 4.44
CA LEU A 204 8.76 9.77 3.17
C LEU A 204 8.07 11.14 3.19
N LYS A 205 8.88 12.22 3.19
CA LYS A 205 8.32 13.56 2.97
C LYS A 205 7.66 13.57 1.60
N GLY A 206 6.47 14.13 1.48
CA GLY A 206 5.78 14.26 0.20
C GLY A 206 6.69 14.96 -0.81
N LEU A 207 6.56 14.61 -2.08
CA LEU A 207 7.22 15.35 -3.16
C LEU A 207 6.90 16.84 -2.93
N GLU A 208 7.95 17.68 -2.89
CA GLU A 208 7.68 19.11 -2.97
C GLU A 208 6.84 19.32 -4.24
N PRO A 209 5.68 19.98 -4.14
CA PRO A 209 4.78 20.11 -5.28
C PRO A 209 5.58 20.70 -6.44
N THR A 210 5.83 19.88 -7.46
CA THR A 210 6.64 20.24 -8.64
C THR A 210 6.02 21.43 -9.36
N VAL A 211 4.71 21.62 -9.18
CA VAL A 211 3.97 22.80 -9.57
C VAL A 211 3.63 23.62 -8.32
N ARG A 212 4.45 24.63 -8.02
CA ARG A 212 4.05 25.72 -7.12
C ARG A 212 2.84 26.42 -7.73
N ARG A 213 1.64 26.05 -7.32
CA ARG A 213 0.42 26.74 -7.74
C ARG A 213 0.44 28.14 -7.12
N PRO A 214 0.40 29.25 -7.90
CA PRO A 214 0.54 30.61 -7.37
C PRO A 214 -0.47 30.96 -6.26
N TRP A 215 -1.67 30.37 -6.35
CA TRP A 215 -2.80 30.57 -5.43
C TRP A 215 -2.77 29.65 -4.21
N TYR A 216 -1.82 28.72 -4.20
CA TYR A 216 -1.71 27.68 -3.18
C TYR A 216 -0.23 27.52 -2.88
N PRO A 217 0.36 28.44 -2.09
CA PRO A 217 1.72 28.30 -1.63
C PRO A 217 1.79 26.91 -1.03
N GLY A 218 2.50 26.02 -1.74
CA GLY A 218 2.62 24.61 -1.41
C GLY A 218 2.86 24.50 0.08
N PRO A 219 2.28 23.51 0.75
CA PRO A 219 2.21 23.57 2.17
C PRO A 219 3.63 23.50 2.74
N ASP A 220 4.14 24.66 3.16
CA ASP A 220 5.21 24.77 4.14
C ASP A 220 4.61 24.24 5.44
N PHE A 221 4.33 22.94 5.50
CA PHE A 221 4.10 22.26 6.74
C PHE A 221 5.40 22.43 7.49
N GLU A 222 5.39 23.25 8.52
CA GLU A 222 6.50 23.28 9.45
C GLU A 222 6.73 21.84 9.89
N SER A 223 7.95 21.36 9.67
CA SER A 223 8.32 19.96 9.88
C SER A 223 7.92 19.47 11.26
N VAL A 224 7.90 20.36 12.26
CA VAL A 224 7.58 20.06 13.65
C VAL A 224 6.19 19.43 13.83
N ASP A 225 5.10 20.05 13.33
CA ASP A 225 3.76 19.47 13.53
C ASP A 225 3.63 18.13 12.81
N LEU A 226 4.15 18.07 11.57
CA LEU A 226 4.10 16.84 10.79
C LEU A 226 4.89 15.71 11.47
N ILE A 227 6.08 16.02 12.00
CA ILE A 227 6.90 15.07 12.77
C ILE A 227 6.13 14.59 14.00
N VAL A 228 5.48 15.48 14.74
CA VAL A 228 4.68 15.09 15.92
C VAL A 228 3.54 14.16 15.52
N ALA A 229 2.72 14.53 14.53
CA ALA A 229 1.60 13.71 14.08
C ALA A 229 2.05 12.33 13.55
N VAL A 230 3.15 12.29 12.80
CA VAL A 230 3.73 11.04 12.29
C VAL A 230 4.30 10.19 13.42
N SER A 231 4.98 10.81 14.39
CA SER A 231 5.53 10.13 15.57
C SER A 231 4.42 9.52 16.43
N ASP A 232 3.32 10.25 16.65
CA ASP A 232 2.18 9.77 17.43
C ASP A 232 1.50 8.59 16.73
N ALA A 233 1.26 8.69 15.42
CA ALA A 233 0.70 7.59 14.64
C ALA A 233 1.63 6.36 14.60
N ALA A 234 2.95 6.57 14.47
CA ALA A 234 3.94 5.49 14.49
C ALA A 234 4.03 4.83 15.88
N ALA A 235 3.92 5.59 16.97
CA ALA A 235 3.88 5.05 18.33
C ALA A 235 2.65 4.15 18.54
N VAL A 236 1.47 4.57 18.06
CA VAL A 236 0.26 3.74 18.08
C VAL A 236 0.44 2.46 17.26
N ALA A 237 1.08 2.55 16.09
CA ALA A 237 1.37 1.37 15.26
C ALA A 237 2.30 0.37 15.97
N LYS A 238 3.33 0.86 16.67
CA LYS A 238 4.25 0.04 17.47
C LYS A 238 3.54 -0.67 18.63
N GLU A 239 2.76 0.07 19.42
CA GLU A 239 1.94 -0.50 20.51
C GLU A 239 1.02 -1.63 19.99
N LEU A 240 0.40 -1.42 18.82
CA LEU A 240 -0.47 -2.43 18.21
C LEU A 240 0.30 -3.67 17.72
N ALA A 241 1.55 -3.50 17.29
CA ALA A 241 2.40 -4.59 16.82
C ALA A 241 2.97 -5.45 17.95
N GLU A 242 3.02 -4.92 19.18
CA GLU A 242 3.45 -5.64 20.39
C GLU A 242 2.40 -6.62 20.95
N ARG A 243 1.17 -6.62 20.42
CA ARG A 243 0.10 -7.52 20.88
C ARG A 243 0.45 -8.98 20.60
N ASP A 244 0.11 -9.86 21.56
CA ASP A 244 0.25 -11.31 21.38
C ASP A 244 -0.49 -11.80 20.14
N GLY A 245 0.21 -12.60 19.32
CA GLY A 245 -0.36 -13.15 18.09
C GLY A 245 -0.64 -12.12 17.00
N PHE A 246 0.02 -10.95 17.02
CA PHE A 246 -0.10 -9.97 15.96
C PHE A 246 0.35 -10.53 14.60
N LEU A 247 -0.55 -10.55 13.62
CA LEU A 247 -0.30 -11.05 12.25
C LEU A 247 -0.19 -9.91 11.22
N GLY A 248 -0.45 -8.68 11.66
CA GLY A 248 -0.61 -7.46 10.85
C GLY A 248 -1.81 -6.64 11.33
N PHE A 249 -2.01 -5.49 10.71
CA PHE A 249 -3.04 -4.53 11.12
C PHE A 249 -4.42 -4.96 10.63
N THR A 250 -5.42 -4.92 11.50
CA THR A 250 -6.83 -5.00 11.08
C THR A 250 -7.35 -3.62 10.66
N ILE A 251 -8.52 -3.56 10.04
CA ILE A 251 -9.13 -2.25 9.71
C ILE A 251 -9.40 -1.37 10.95
N LYS A 252 -9.63 -1.99 12.12
CA LYS A 252 -9.79 -1.27 13.39
C LYS A 252 -8.47 -0.67 13.87
N ASP A 253 -7.38 -1.41 13.66
CA ASP A 253 -6.02 -0.95 13.98
C ASP A 253 -5.63 0.23 13.09
N LEU A 254 -5.92 0.14 11.79
CA LEU A 254 -5.71 1.25 10.85
C LEU A 254 -6.50 2.49 11.24
N ASP A 255 -7.74 2.35 11.74
CA ASP A 255 -8.55 3.47 12.26
C ASP A 255 -7.94 4.08 13.53
N ARG A 256 -7.35 3.25 14.40
CA ARG A 256 -6.65 3.71 15.60
C ARG A 256 -5.37 4.46 15.25
N ILE A 257 -4.58 3.95 14.31
CA ILE A 257 -3.38 4.63 13.78
C ILE A 257 -3.77 5.96 13.11
N ALA A 258 -4.86 5.94 12.32
CA ALA A 258 -5.36 7.16 11.67
C ALA A 258 -5.63 8.28 12.68
N LYS A 259 -6.23 7.95 13.84
CA LYS A 259 -6.48 8.92 14.93
C LYS A 259 -5.20 9.53 15.51
N GLY A 260 -4.05 8.85 15.42
CA GLY A 260 -2.75 9.39 15.81
C GLY A 260 -2.33 10.61 14.97
N PHE A 261 -2.88 10.78 13.77
CA PHE A 261 -2.61 11.97 12.94
C PHE A 261 -3.47 13.18 13.32
N ARG A 262 -4.34 13.07 14.33
CA ARG A 262 -5.16 14.19 14.81
C ARG A 262 -4.48 14.82 16.02
N PHE A 263 -4.40 16.14 16.04
CA PHE A 263 -4.00 16.85 17.24
C PHE A 263 -5.15 16.88 18.25
N ILE A 264 -4.89 16.36 19.44
CA ILE A 264 -5.80 16.51 20.58
C ILE A 264 -5.63 17.94 21.08
N ALA A 265 -6.72 18.71 21.07
CA ALA A 265 -6.80 20.05 21.65
C ALA A 265 -7.05 19.95 23.15
#